data_AF-A0A5F9CU85-F1
#
_entry.id   AF-A0A5F9CU85-F1
#
_cell.length_a   1.000
_cell.length_b   1.000
_cell.length_c   1.000
_cell.angle_alpha   90.00
_cell.angle_beta   90.00
_cell.angle_gamma   90.00
#
_symmetry.space_group_name_H-M   'P 1'
#
loop_
_entity.id
_entity.type
_entity.pdbx_description
1 polymer ?
#
loop_
_entity_poly.entity_id
_entity_poly.type
_entity_poly.pdbx_seq_one_letter_code
_entity_poly.pdbx_strand_id
1 'polypeptide(L)'
;MKFVLDILLLLPLLILFSLESFVKLFIPKKRKSVSGEIVLITGAGHGIGRQTAYEFAKLKSKLVLWDINKHGIEETAAECRRLGAQAHPFVVDCSNREDIYSSAKKTTKAFLPAMMKNNHGHIVTVASAGGHTVVPFLLAYCSSKFAAVGFHRALTDELAALERTGVKTTCLCPNFINTGFIKNPSTSLGPTLEPEQVVNKLMNGILTEEKMIFVPSSIRFLMILERILPERFLALVKRKLNVKFDAVIGYKKKE
;
A
#
# COMPACT_ATOMS: atom_id res chain seq x y z
N MET A 1 38.06 -12.73 7.83
CA MET A 1 38.22 -13.68 6.70
C MET A 1 36.91 -14.36 6.31
N LYS A 2 36.15 -14.97 7.23
CA LYS A 2 34.89 -15.69 6.92
C LYS A 2 33.84 -14.82 6.19
N PHE A 3 33.53 -13.64 6.74
CA PHE A 3 32.61 -12.67 6.13
C PHE A 3 33.01 -12.22 4.70
N VAL A 4 34.31 -12.02 4.45
CA VAL A 4 34.82 -11.64 3.13
C VAL A 4 34.67 -12.79 2.14
N LEU A 5 34.95 -14.03 2.58
CA LEU A 5 34.75 -15.23 1.79
C LEU A 5 33.27 -15.43 1.43
N ASP A 6 32.36 -15.21 2.40
CA ASP A 6 30.91 -15.31 2.22
C ASP A 6 30.41 -14.28 1.19
N ILE A 7 30.91 -13.04 1.23
CA ILE A 7 30.58 -12.01 0.21
C ILE A 7 31.07 -12.43 -1.18
N LEU A 8 32.31 -12.94 -1.28
CA LEU A 8 32.88 -13.38 -2.55
C LEU A 8 32.08 -14.53 -3.16
N LEU A 9 31.56 -15.44 -2.33
CA LEU A 9 30.69 -16.56 -2.75
C LEU A 9 29.32 -16.08 -3.26
N LEU A 10 28.86 -14.89 -2.87
CA LEU A 10 27.60 -14.30 -3.35
C LEU A 10 27.76 -13.51 -4.66
N LEU A 11 28.97 -13.13 -5.06
CA LEU A 11 29.20 -12.34 -6.28
C LEU A 11 28.68 -13.02 -7.57
N PRO A 12 28.89 -14.33 -7.81
CA PRO A 12 28.33 -14.99 -8.98
C PRO A 12 26.80 -14.98 -8.98
N LEU A 13 26.17 -15.21 -7.82
CA LEU A 13 24.72 -15.14 -7.65
C LEU A 13 24.19 -13.73 -7.89
N LEU A 14 24.89 -12.70 -7.41
CA LEU A 14 24.53 -11.31 -7.65
C LEU A 14 24.52 -10.98 -9.15
N ILE A 15 25.54 -11.41 -9.90
CA ILE A 15 25.61 -11.22 -11.36
C ILE A 15 24.44 -11.95 -12.04
N LEU A 16 24.22 -13.21 -11.69
CA LEU A 16 23.15 -14.03 -12.26
C LEU A 16 21.76 -13.43 -12.00
N PHE A 17 21.45 -13.06 -10.76
CA PHE A 17 20.16 -12.44 -10.42
C PHE A 17 19.99 -11.03 -11.00
N SER A 18 21.08 -10.30 -11.20
CA SER A 18 21.06 -9.00 -11.88
C SER A 18 20.73 -9.17 -13.37
N LEU A 19 21.34 -10.15 -14.04
CA LEU A 19 21.04 -10.50 -15.44
C LEU A 19 19.59 -10.99 -15.58
N GLU A 20 19.14 -11.87 -14.70
CA GLU A 20 17.74 -12.33 -14.67
C GLU A 20 16.77 -11.14 -14.51
N SER A 21 17.06 -10.22 -13.59
CA SER A 21 16.24 -9.01 -13.37
C SER A 21 16.25 -8.08 -14.59
N PHE A 22 17.39 -7.97 -15.28
CA PHE A 22 17.51 -7.19 -16.52
C PHE A 22 16.69 -7.79 -17.65
N VAL A 23 16.76 -9.12 -17.87
CA VAL A 23 15.93 -9.80 -18.87
C VAL A 23 14.45 -9.65 -18.56
N LYS A 24 14.06 -9.80 -17.28
CA LYS A 24 12.67 -9.62 -16.83
C LYS A 24 12.14 -8.19 -17.01
N LEU A 25 13.00 -7.19 -17.22
CA LEU A 25 12.58 -5.82 -17.53
C LEU A 25 11.86 -5.75 -18.89
N PHE A 26 12.23 -6.62 -19.84
CA PHE A 26 11.68 -6.64 -21.20
C PHE A 26 10.54 -7.65 -21.36
N ILE A 27 10.28 -8.50 -20.36
CA ILE A 27 9.22 -9.51 -20.39
C ILE A 27 8.00 -9.00 -19.62
N PRO A 28 6.83 -8.85 -20.26
CA PRO A 28 5.61 -8.47 -19.57
C PRO A 28 5.26 -9.47 -18.46
N LYS A 29 5.01 -8.98 -17.25
CA LYS A 29 4.57 -9.84 -16.14
C LYS A 29 3.16 -10.36 -16.42
N LYS A 30 2.99 -11.68 -16.37
CA LYS A 30 1.67 -12.32 -16.48
C LYS A 30 0.82 -11.96 -15.26
N ARG A 31 -0.44 -11.61 -15.49
CA ARG A 31 -1.43 -11.40 -14.42
C ARG A 31 -1.91 -12.75 -13.88
N LYS A 32 -1.95 -12.90 -12.56
CA LYS A 32 -2.58 -14.06 -11.92
C LYS A 32 -4.10 -13.96 -11.91
N SER A 33 -4.77 -15.11 -11.78
CA SER A 33 -6.20 -15.14 -11.45
C SER A 33 -6.38 -14.93 -9.95
N VAL A 34 -7.46 -14.24 -9.56
CA VAL A 34 -7.89 -14.07 -8.17
C VAL A 34 -9.34 -14.53 -7.95
N SER A 35 -9.88 -15.27 -8.91
CA SER A 35 -11.22 -15.85 -8.82
C SER A 35 -11.27 -16.87 -7.69
N GLY A 36 -12.26 -16.76 -6.80
CA GLY A 36 -12.42 -17.63 -5.63
C GLY A 36 -11.47 -17.36 -4.46
N GLU A 37 -10.45 -16.52 -4.65
CA GLU A 37 -9.49 -16.14 -3.60
C GLU A 37 -10.16 -15.28 -2.53
N ILE A 38 -9.75 -15.47 -1.27
CA ILE A 38 -10.20 -14.62 -0.16
C ILE A 38 -9.33 -13.37 -0.13
N VAL A 39 -9.96 -12.20 -0.28
CA VAL A 39 -9.31 -10.89 -0.26
C VAL A 39 -9.88 -10.06 0.89
N LEU A 40 -9.03 -9.68 1.84
CA LEU A 40 -9.38 -8.73 2.89
C LEU A 40 -8.97 -7.33 2.50
N ILE A 41 -9.88 -6.37 2.63
CA ILE A 41 -9.64 -4.94 2.38
C ILE A 41 -10.03 -4.14 3.63
N THR A 42 -9.09 -3.37 4.17
CA THR A 42 -9.35 -2.41 5.26
C THR A 42 -9.60 -1.02 4.70
N GLY A 43 -10.39 -0.19 5.41
CA GLY A 43 -10.83 1.10 4.90
C GLY A 43 -11.70 0.95 3.65
N ALA A 44 -12.45 -0.15 3.55
CA ALA A 44 -13.21 -0.50 2.36
C ALA A 44 -14.52 0.29 2.24
N GLY A 45 -14.93 1.02 3.27
CA GLY A 45 -16.19 1.75 3.30
C GLY A 45 -16.20 3.02 2.47
N HIS A 46 -15.04 3.50 1.99
CA HIS A 46 -14.93 4.71 1.18
C HIS A 46 -13.66 4.75 0.29
N GLY A 47 -13.58 5.75 -0.59
CA GLY A 47 -12.37 6.09 -1.36
C GLY A 47 -11.77 4.92 -2.15
N ILE A 48 -10.45 4.75 -2.02
CA ILE A 48 -9.67 3.73 -2.76
C ILE A 48 -10.01 2.33 -2.31
N GLY A 49 -10.24 2.11 -1.01
CA GLY A 49 -10.57 0.79 -0.48
C GLY A 49 -11.87 0.27 -1.09
N ARG A 50 -12.90 1.13 -1.15
CA ARG A 50 -14.18 0.84 -1.82
C ARG A 50 -13.98 0.48 -3.29
N GLN A 51 -13.29 1.31 -4.05
CA GLN A 51 -13.07 1.06 -5.48
C GLN A 51 -12.23 -0.20 -5.73
N THR A 52 -11.25 -0.47 -4.87
CA THR A 52 -10.46 -1.71 -4.91
C THR A 52 -11.35 -2.93 -4.69
N ALA A 53 -12.30 -2.86 -3.75
CA ALA A 53 -13.27 -3.92 -3.51
C ALA A 53 -14.14 -4.20 -4.75
N TYR A 54 -14.52 -3.16 -5.50
CA TYR A 54 -15.29 -3.32 -6.73
C TYR A 54 -14.49 -4.05 -7.82
N GLU A 55 -13.21 -3.73 -7.98
CA GLU A 55 -12.36 -4.41 -8.95
C GLU A 55 -12.16 -5.90 -8.61
N PHE A 56 -11.92 -6.24 -7.35
CA PHE A 56 -11.88 -7.66 -6.95
C PHE A 56 -13.23 -8.36 -7.08
N ALA A 57 -14.34 -7.63 -6.88
CA ALA A 57 -15.67 -8.19 -7.08
C ALA A 57 -15.90 -8.58 -8.55
N LYS A 58 -15.48 -7.73 -9.51
CA LYS A 58 -15.51 -8.03 -10.95
C LYS A 58 -14.69 -9.28 -11.29
N LEU A 59 -13.58 -9.49 -10.59
CA LEU A 59 -12.69 -10.65 -10.73
C LEU A 59 -13.15 -11.91 -9.96
N LYS A 60 -14.34 -11.88 -9.34
CA LYS A 60 -14.98 -13.01 -8.65
C LYS A 60 -14.20 -13.52 -7.43
N SER A 61 -13.49 -12.63 -6.73
CA SER A 61 -12.90 -12.92 -5.42
C SER A 61 -13.97 -13.00 -4.32
N LYS A 62 -13.65 -13.64 -3.20
CA LYS A 62 -14.43 -13.63 -1.96
C LYS A 62 -13.91 -12.50 -1.07
N LEU A 63 -14.74 -11.53 -0.77
CA LEU A 63 -14.33 -10.29 -0.12
C LEU A 63 -14.66 -10.27 1.37
N VAL A 64 -13.66 -9.92 2.16
CA VAL A 64 -13.81 -9.54 3.57
C VAL A 64 -13.52 -8.05 3.68
N LEU A 65 -14.52 -7.25 4.05
CA LEU A 65 -14.42 -5.80 3.99
C LEU A 65 -14.47 -5.22 5.40
N TRP A 66 -13.45 -4.46 5.80
CA TRP A 66 -13.35 -3.82 7.10
C TRP A 66 -13.42 -2.30 6.96
N ASP A 67 -14.23 -1.66 7.79
CA ASP A 67 -14.26 -0.21 7.97
C ASP A 67 -14.87 0.17 9.32
N ILE A 68 -14.56 1.36 9.83
CA ILE A 68 -15.20 1.89 11.03
C ILE A 68 -16.62 2.40 10.74
N ASN A 69 -16.88 2.80 9.49
CA ASN A 69 -18.17 3.32 9.05
C ASN A 69 -19.10 2.19 8.62
N LYS A 70 -20.08 1.88 9.48
CA LYS A 70 -21.09 0.84 9.22
C LYS A 70 -21.89 1.08 7.93
N HIS A 71 -22.27 2.31 7.63
CA HIS A 71 -23.06 2.59 6.43
C HIS A 71 -22.22 2.39 5.16
N GLY A 72 -21.01 2.96 5.14
CA GLY A 72 -20.11 2.91 3.98
C GLY A 72 -19.67 1.49 3.65
N ILE A 73 -19.45 0.64 4.67
CA ILE A 73 -19.04 -0.75 4.45
C ILE A 73 -20.17 -1.63 3.92
N GLU A 74 -21.40 -1.42 4.40
CA GLU A 74 -22.58 -2.14 3.91
C GLU A 74 -22.93 -1.74 2.47
N GLU A 75 -22.84 -0.45 2.13
CA GLU A 75 -23.00 0.05 0.76
C GLU A 75 -21.99 -0.62 -0.19
N THR A 76 -20.72 -0.64 0.24
CA THR A 76 -19.65 -1.28 -0.54
C THR A 76 -19.91 -2.78 -0.72
N ALA A 77 -20.31 -3.48 0.34
CA ALA A 77 -20.61 -4.90 0.29
C ALA A 77 -21.81 -5.21 -0.61
N ALA A 78 -22.86 -4.40 -0.57
CA ALA A 78 -24.03 -4.54 -1.44
C ALA A 78 -23.64 -4.42 -2.92
N GLU A 79 -22.82 -3.43 -3.25
CA GLU A 79 -22.33 -3.23 -4.62
C GLU A 79 -21.42 -4.38 -5.08
N CYS A 80 -20.50 -4.85 -4.22
CA CYS A 80 -19.68 -6.03 -4.51
C CYS A 80 -20.53 -7.29 -4.78
N ARG A 81 -21.62 -7.48 -4.02
CA ARG A 81 -22.57 -8.60 -4.25
C ARG A 81 -23.30 -8.43 -5.58
N ARG A 82 -23.70 -7.21 -5.95
CA ARG A 82 -24.31 -6.91 -7.26
C ARG A 82 -23.37 -7.21 -8.43
N LEU A 83 -22.06 -6.98 -8.25
CA LEU A 83 -21.02 -7.36 -9.21
C LEU A 83 -20.75 -8.89 -9.26
N GLY A 84 -21.45 -9.67 -8.42
CA GLY A 84 -21.44 -11.14 -8.43
C GLY A 84 -20.32 -11.77 -7.60
N ALA A 85 -19.81 -11.07 -6.59
CA ALA A 85 -18.86 -11.60 -5.63
C ALA A 85 -19.53 -11.90 -4.28
N GLN A 86 -18.91 -12.78 -3.49
CA GLN A 86 -19.26 -12.93 -2.07
C GLN A 86 -18.61 -11.77 -1.31
N ALA A 87 -19.36 -11.00 -0.54
CA ALA A 87 -18.82 -9.90 0.27
C ALA A 87 -19.35 -9.93 1.70
N HIS A 88 -18.42 -9.89 2.65
CA HIS A 88 -18.67 -10.00 4.08
C HIS A 88 -18.15 -8.72 4.77
N PRO A 89 -19.04 -7.76 5.09
CA PRO A 89 -18.66 -6.53 5.78
C PRO A 89 -18.49 -6.77 7.29
N PHE A 90 -17.51 -6.10 7.88
CA PHE A 90 -17.28 -6.04 9.31
C PHE A 90 -17.00 -4.60 9.71
N VAL A 91 -17.68 -4.14 10.76
CA VAL A 91 -17.36 -2.87 11.39
C VAL A 91 -16.16 -3.11 12.30
N VAL A 92 -15.01 -2.53 11.96
CA VAL A 92 -13.75 -2.73 12.68
C VAL A 92 -13.03 -1.39 12.84
N ASP A 93 -12.70 -1.04 14.07
CA ASP A 93 -11.79 0.04 14.38
C ASP A 93 -10.34 -0.47 14.31
N CYS A 94 -9.66 -0.16 13.20
CA CYS A 94 -8.25 -0.52 13.01
C CYS A 94 -7.28 0.24 13.95
N SER A 95 -7.75 1.17 14.78
CA SER A 95 -6.96 1.76 15.88
C SER A 95 -7.02 0.91 17.16
N ASN A 96 -8.01 0.04 17.28
CA ASN A 96 -8.22 -0.82 18.43
C ASN A 96 -7.67 -2.24 18.16
N ARG A 97 -6.60 -2.59 18.87
CA ARG A 97 -5.93 -3.89 18.71
C ARG A 97 -6.84 -5.07 19.02
N GLU A 98 -7.64 -4.98 20.07
CA GLU A 98 -8.56 -6.03 20.50
C GLU A 98 -9.68 -6.23 19.48
N ASP A 99 -10.16 -5.15 18.84
CA ASP A 99 -11.16 -5.21 17.78
C ASP A 99 -10.62 -5.89 16.52
N ILE A 100 -9.39 -5.55 16.12
CA ILE A 100 -8.65 -6.24 15.04
C ILE A 100 -8.55 -7.74 15.33
N TYR A 101 -8.12 -8.13 16.54
CA TYR A 101 -7.97 -9.55 16.87
C TYR A 101 -9.32 -10.28 16.91
N SER A 102 -10.36 -9.66 17.46
CA SER A 102 -11.68 -10.25 17.54
C SER A 102 -12.31 -10.44 16.15
N SER A 103 -12.16 -9.43 15.29
CA SER A 103 -12.66 -9.45 13.92
C SER A 103 -11.86 -10.40 13.06
N ALA A 104 -10.53 -10.41 13.16
CA ALA A 104 -9.68 -11.40 12.50
C ALA A 104 -10.03 -12.83 12.91
N LYS A 105 -10.37 -13.08 14.17
CA LYS A 105 -10.84 -14.39 14.67
C LYS A 105 -12.16 -14.82 14.05
N LYS A 106 -13.08 -13.88 13.79
CA LYS A 106 -14.38 -14.13 13.14
C LYS A 106 -14.25 -14.31 11.63
N THR A 107 -13.36 -13.56 10.98
CA THR A 107 -13.18 -13.64 9.53
C THR A 107 -12.28 -14.80 9.11
N THR A 108 -11.37 -15.26 9.98
CA THR A 108 -10.38 -16.30 9.60
C THR A 108 -9.65 -17.03 10.74
N LYS A 109 -9.54 -16.44 11.94
CA LYS A 109 -8.52 -16.83 12.93
C LYS A 109 -7.11 -16.83 12.29
N ALA A 110 -6.76 -15.60 11.90
CA ALA A 110 -5.49 -15.07 11.41
C ALA A 110 -5.07 -15.58 10.01
N PHE A 111 -5.41 -14.77 9.00
CA PHE A 111 -5.06 -15.00 7.59
C PHE A 111 -3.63 -15.46 7.40
N LEU A 112 -2.66 -14.83 8.08
CA LEU A 112 -1.26 -15.14 7.89
C LEU A 112 -0.88 -16.58 8.29
N PRO A 113 -1.21 -17.11 9.49
CA PRO A 113 -1.03 -18.53 9.81
C PRO A 113 -1.64 -19.51 8.80
N ALA A 114 -2.87 -19.25 8.32
CA ALA A 114 -3.50 -20.10 7.31
C ALA A 114 -2.81 -19.98 5.94
N MET A 115 -2.47 -18.77 5.52
CA MET A 115 -1.70 -18.50 4.30
C MET A 115 -0.31 -19.12 4.36
N MET A 116 0.37 -19.07 5.50
CA MET A 116 1.67 -19.70 5.73
C MET A 116 1.57 -21.22 5.72
N LYS A 117 0.54 -21.79 6.35
CA LYS A 117 0.27 -23.24 6.34
C LYS A 117 0.01 -23.75 4.93
N ASN A 118 -0.77 -23.01 4.16
CA ASN A 118 -1.11 -23.36 2.77
C ASN A 118 -0.04 -22.88 1.77
N ASN A 119 0.97 -22.15 2.23
CA ASN A 119 1.92 -21.38 1.42
C ASN A 119 1.24 -20.65 0.25
N HIS A 120 0.12 -19.98 0.53
CA HIS A 120 -0.70 -19.30 -0.47
C HIS A 120 -1.46 -18.14 0.16
N GLY A 121 -1.25 -16.94 -0.35
CA GLY A 121 -1.95 -15.75 0.11
C GLY A 121 -1.41 -14.47 -0.51
N HIS A 122 -2.13 -13.37 -0.33
CA HIS A 122 -1.65 -12.05 -0.75
C HIS A 122 -2.08 -10.99 0.27
N ILE A 123 -1.10 -10.31 0.87
CA ILE A 123 -1.32 -9.19 1.78
C ILE A 123 -1.06 -7.88 1.05
N VAL A 124 -2.05 -6.99 1.02
CA VAL A 124 -1.94 -5.69 0.35
C VAL A 124 -1.97 -4.57 1.38
N THR A 125 -0.93 -3.75 1.42
CA THR A 125 -0.80 -2.59 2.31
C THR A 125 -1.05 -1.30 1.53
N VAL A 126 -2.09 -0.53 1.89
CA VAL A 126 -2.36 0.78 1.29
C VAL A 126 -1.75 1.89 2.15
N ALA A 127 -0.57 2.36 1.74
CA ALA A 127 0.21 3.39 2.43
C ALA A 127 0.08 4.76 1.74
N SER A 128 1.20 5.45 1.51
CA SER A 128 1.31 6.76 0.88
C SER A 128 2.77 7.01 0.49
N ALA A 129 3.02 7.91 -0.46
CA ALA A 129 4.32 8.54 -0.65
C ALA A 129 4.83 9.20 0.65
N GLY A 130 3.90 9.69 1.49
CA GLY A 130 4.17 10.18 2.85
C GLY A 130 4.73 9.12 3.82
N GLY A 131 4.84 7.85 3.42
CA GLY A 131 5.53 6.79 4.17
C GLY A 131 6.99 6.57 3.77
N HIS A 132 7.51 7.38 2.85
CA HIS A 132 8.90 7.34 2.39
C HIS A 132 9.59 8.70 2.46
N THR A 133 8.81 9.77 2.33
CA THR A 133 9.25 11.15 2.45
C THR A 133 8.25 11.92 3.31
N VAL A 134 8.69 13.05 3.86
CA VAL A 134 7.87 13.88 4.76
C VAL A 134 7.49 15.19 4.12
N VAL A 135 6.25 15.59 4.33
CA VAL A 135 5.72 16.89 3.96
C VAL A 135 5.43 17.68 5.24
N PRO A 136 5.81 18.98 5.32
CA PRO A 136 5.48 19.82 6.46
C PRO A 136 3.97 19.80 6.78
N PHE A 137 3.64 19.97 8.06
CA PHE A 137 2.25 20.02 8.58
C PHE A 137 1.45 18.70 8.51
N LEU A 138 2.04 17.62 8.02
CA LEU A 138 1.44 16.28 7.99
C LEU A 138 2.14 15.29 8.94
N LEU A 139 2.70 15.75 10.06
CA LEU A 139 3.54 14.94 10.95
C LEU A 139 2.90 13.59 11.32
N ALA A 140 1.73 13.60 11.96
CA ALA A 140 1.05 12.39 12.39
C ALA A 140 0.66 11.48 11.21
N TYR A 141 0.19 12.07 10.11
CA TYR A 141 -0.14 11.34 8.89
C TYR A 141 1.08 10.64 8.31
N CYS A 142 2.18 11.37 8.08
CA CYS A 142 3.44 10.82 7.61
C CYS A 142 3.92 9.71 8.54
N SER A 143 4.01 9.95 9.85
CA SER A 143 4.42 8.94 10.83
C SER A 143 3.64 7.63 10.71
N SER A 144 2.30 7.70 10.59
CA SER A 144 1.46 6.51 10.40
C SER A 144 1.76 5.76 9.09
N LYS A 145 2.08 6.48 8.01
CA LYS A 145 2.38 5.90 6.70
C LYS A 145 3.80 5.34 6.64
N PHE A 146 4.76 5.92 7.36
CA PHE A 146 6.09 5.33 7.56
C PHE A 146 5.97 4.01 8.33
N ALA A 147 5.13 3.95 9.37
CA ALA A 147 4.86 2.72 10.10
C ALA A 147 4.24 1.64 9.19
N ALA A 148 3.28 2.00 8.34
CA ALA A 148 2.68 1.06 7.38
C ALA A 148 3.70 0.51 6.36
N VAL A 149 4.56 1.36 5.80
CA VAL A 149 5.64 0.93 4.89
C VAL A 149 6.67 0.06 5.61
N GLY A 150 7.06 0.43 6.83
CA GLY A 150 7.98 -0.34 7.67
C GLY A 150 7.44 -1.73 7.98
N PHE A 151 6.18 -1.80 8.43
CA PHE A 151 5.45 -3.04 8.66
C PHE A 151 5.45 -3.93 7.41
N HIS A 152 5.07 -3.38 6.26
CA HIS A 152 5.02 -4.13 5.01
C HIS A 152 6.38 -4.73 4.62
N ARG A 153 7.46 -3.94 4.74
CA ARG A 153 8.81 -4.40 4.42
C ARG A 153 9.26 -5.50 5.37
N ALA A 154 9.10 -5.28 6.68
CA ALA A 154 9.44 -6.27 7.70
C ALA A 154 8.70 -7.59 7.46
N LEU A 155 7.37 -7.54 7.26
CA LEU A 155 6.56 -8.72 6.98
C LEU A 155 7.01 -9.45 5.70
N THR A 156 7.35 -8.71 4.64
CA THR A 156 7.84 -9.28 3.38
C THR A 156 9.15 -10.03 3.58
N ASP A 157 10.07 -9.47 4.34
CA ASP A 157 11.39 -10.05 4.59
C ASP A 157 11.30 -11.22 5.58
N GLU A 158 10.43 -11.15 6.59
CA GLU A 158 10.12 -12.28 7.49
C GLU A 158 9.53 -13.47 6.71
N LEU A 159 8.59 -13.23 5.79
CA LEU A 159 8.03 -14.30 4.95
C LEU A 159 9.08 -14.93 4.05
N ALA A 160 10.00 -14.12 3.51
CA ALA A 160 11.12 -14.63 2.71
C ALA A 160 12.10 -15.45 3.56
N ALA A 161 12.44 -14.98 4.76
CA ALA A 161 13.34 -15.68 5.69
C ALA A 161 12.77 -17.01 6.18
N LEU A 162 11.43 -17.12 6.27
CA LEU A 162 10.71 -18.35 6.62
C LEU A 162 10.37 -19.23 5.40
N GLU A 163 10.92 -18.90 4.22
CA GLU A 163 10.71 -19.61 2.95
C GLU A 163 9.23 -19.75 2.54
N ARG A 164 8.38 -18.79 2.94
CA ARG A 164 6.96 -18.73 2.59
C ARG A 164 6.75 -18.03 1.26
N THR A 165 7.31 -18.62 0.21
CA THR A 165 7.38 -18.04 -1.14
C THR A 165 6.02 -17.85 -1.83
N GLY A 166 4.98 -18.53 -1.38
CA GLY A 166 3.62 -18.41 -1.94
C GLY A 166 2.72 -17.41 -1.20
N VAL A 167 3.18 -16.83 -0.08
CA VAL A 167 2.53 -15.68 0.55
C VAL A 167 3.13 -14.40 -0.03
N LYS A 168 2.36 -13.72 -0.87
CA LYS A 168 2.80 -12.50 -1.56
C LYS A 168 2.46 -11.26 -0.75
N THR A 169 3.16 -10.18 -1.03
CA THR A 169 2.92 -8.88 -0.44
C THR A 169 2.98 -7.79 -1.52
N THR A 170 2.06 -6.82 -1.45
CA THR A 170 2.07 -5.62 -2.29
C THR A 170 1.80 -4.37 -1.44
N CYS A 171 2.59 -3.32 -1.59
CA CYS A 171 2.38 -2.02 -0.93
C CYS A 171 2.10 -0.92 -1.94
N LEU A 172 0.97 -0.23 -1.77
CA LEU A 172 0.62 0.95 -2.56
C LEU A 172 1.10 2.22 -1.86
N CYS A 173 1.88 3.03 -2.57
CA CYS A 173 2.44 4.28 -2.09
C CYS A 173 2.05 5.42 -3.04
N PRO A 174 0.79 5.91 -2.99
CA PRO A 174 0.35 6.96 -3.87
C PRO A 174 0.71 8.35 -3.31
N ASN A 175 0.85 9.32 -4.21
CA ASN A 175 0.79 10.74 -3.90
C ASN A 175 -0.66 11.17 -3.59
N PHE A 176 -0.92 12.46 -3.40
CA PHE A 176 -2.27 12.97 -3.11
C PHE A 176 -3.33 12.50 -4.13
N ILE A 177 -4.45 12.00 -3.62
CA ILE A 177 -5.58 11.45 -4.40
C ILE A 177 -6.83 12.25 -4.10
N ASN A 178 -7.60 12.58 -5.14
CA ASN A 178 -8.86 13.30 -5.02
C ASN A 178 -9.98 12.39 -4.49
N THR A 179 -9.96 12.09 -3.20
CA THR A 179 -10.90 11.14 -2.55
C THR A 179 -11.99 11.81 -1.71
N GLY A 180 -12.10 13.15 -1.75
CA GLY A 180 -13.04 13.91 -0.91
C GLY A 180 -12.67 14.01 0.57
N PHE A 181 -11.69 13.22 1.05
CA PHE A 181 -11.16 13.30 2.42
C PHE A 181 -10.33 14.57 2.65
N ILE A 182 -9.73 15.12 1.59
CA ILE A 182 -9.02 16.40 1.59
C ILE A 182 -9.66 17.27 0.51
N LYS A 183 -10.43 18.29 0.91
CA LYS A 183 -10.98 19.29 -0.01
C LYS A 183 -9.82 20.21 -0.46
N ASN A 184 -9.48 20.20 -1.74
CA ASN A 184 -8.43 21.04 -2.35
C ASN A 184 -7.05 20.97 -1.66
N PRO A 185 -6.29 19.87 -1.78
CA PRO A 185 -4.85 19.94 -1.62
C PRO A 185 -4.30 20.59 -2.88
N SER A 186 -4.46 21.91 -3.03
CA SER A 186 -3.73 22.68 -4.03
C SER A 186 -2.26 22.73 -3.61
N THR A 187 -1.56 21.60 -3.74
CA THR A 187 -0.11 21.56 -3.58
C THR A 187 0.49 21.91 -4.93
N SER A 188 1.46 22.83 -4.96
CA SER A 188 2.24 23.17 -6.17
C SER A 188 3.11 22.01 -6.69
N LEU A 189 2.82 20.75 -6.31
CA LEU A 189 3.62 19.53 -6.50
C LEU A 189 3.12 18.63 -7.64
N GLY A 190 2.05 19.02 -8.34
CA GLY A 190 1.50 18.27 -9.46
C GLY A 190 0.01 17.98 -9.33
N PRO A 191 -0.61 17.40 -10.38
CA PRO A 191 -2.03 17.12 -10.40
C PRO A 191 -2.40 16.08 -9.33
N THR A 192 -3.56 16.26 -8.69
CA THR A 192 -4.19 15.21 -7.89
C THR A 192 -4.50 14.02 -8.77
N LEU A 193 -4.29 12.81 -8.27
CA LEU A 193 -4.61 11.60 -9.01
C LEU A 193 -6.09 11.29 -8.88
N GLU A 194 -6.69 10.88 -10.00
CA GLU A 194 -8.04 10.33 -9.99
C GLU A 194 -8.03 8.96 -9.30
N PRO A 195 -8.98 8.68 -8.38
CA PRO A 195 -9.05 7.42 -7.65
C PRO A 195 -9.00 6.19 -8.56
N GLU A 196 -9.67 6.24 -9.71
CA GLU A 196 -9.70 5.14 -10.69
C GLU A 196 -8.30 4.83 -11.25
N GLN A 197 -7.49 5.85 -11.55
CA GLN A 197 -6.12 5.66 -12.04
C GLN A 197 -5.24 4.96 -10.99
N VAL A 198 -5.42 5.33 -9.72
CA VAL A 198 -4.69 4.73 -8.60
C VAL A 198 -5.11 3.26 -8.43
N VAL A 199 -6.40 2.99 -8.45
CA VAL A 199 -6.96 1.64 -8.31
C VAL A 199 -6.53 0.75 -9.47
N ASN A 200 -6.54 1.25 -10.71
CA ASN A 200 -6.06 0.50 -11.87
C ASN A 200 -4.59 0.10 -11.73
N LYS A 201 -3.74 1.02 -11.25
CA LYS A 201 -2.32 0.70 -10.97
C LYS A 201 -2.16 -0.26 -9.80
N LEU A 202 -2.95 -0.09 -8.74
CA LEU A 202 -2.97 -1.00 -7.59
C LEU A 202 -3.34 -2.42 -8.06
N MET A 203 -4.45 -2.58 -8.77
CA MET A 203 -4.91 -3.87 -9.27
C MET A 203 -3.89 -4.49 -10.21
N ASN A 204 -3.30 -3.72 -11.13
CA ASN A 204 -2.24 -4.25 -11.98
C ASN A 204 -1.07 -4.80 -11.15
N GLY A 205 -0.57 -4.02 -10.19
CA GLY A 205 0.56 -4.45 -9.36
C GLY A 205 0.23 -5.63 -8.43
N ILE A 206 -1.00 -5.73 -7.93
CA ILE A 206 -1.44 -6.93 -7.19
C ILE A 206 -1.43 -8.16 -8.09
N LEU A 207 -2.01 -8.05 -9.29
CA LEU A 207 -2.13 -9.16 -10.24
C LEU A 207 -0.76 -9.56 -10.83
N THR A 208 0.23 -8.66 -10.85
CA THR A 208 1.62 -8.92 -11.27
C THR A 208 2.58 -9.13 -10.09
N GLU A 209 2.06 -9.23 -8.86
CA GLU A 209 2.81 -9.48 -7.63
C GLU A 209 3.97 -8.50 -7.39
N GLU A 210 3.72 -7.22 -7.66
CA GLU A 210 4.66 -6.14 -7.37
C GLU A 210 4.70 -5.85 -5.87
N LYS A 211 5.89 -5.94 -5.27
CA LYS A 211 6.09 -5.63 -3.85
C LYS A 211 5.75 -4.17 -3.51
N MET A 212 6.11 -3.23 -4.39
CA MET A 212 5.94 -1.78 -4.14
C MET A 212 5.41 -1.08 -5.40
N ILE A 213 4.28 -0.40 -5.27
CA ILE A 213 3.62 0.35 -6.34
C ILE A 213 3.63 1.84 -5.98
N PHE A 214 4.27 2.66 -6.80
CA PHE A 214 4.32 4.11 -6.63
C PHE A 214 3.43 4.81 -7.66
N VAL A 215 2.58 5.74 -7.21
CA VAL A 215 1.66 6.46 -8.10
C VAL A 215 1.70 7.97 -7.84
N PRO A 216 2.18 8.81 -8.77
CA PRO A 216 2.81 8.44 -10.04
C PRO A 216 4.20 7.79 -9.84
N SER A 217 4.68 7.08 -10.86
CA SER A 217 5.97 6.38 -10.82
C SER A 217 7.16 7.34 -10.63
N SER A 218 7.00 8.62 -10.98
CA SER A 218 7.99 9.69 -10.77
C SER A 218 8.35 9.92 -9.29
N ILE A 219 7.50 9.51 -8.34
CA ILE A 219 7.82 9.57 -6.90
C ILE A 219 9.08 8.74 -6.61
N ARG A 220 9.27 7.61 -7.30
CA ARG A 220 10.48 6.79 -7.13
C ARG A 220 11.75 7.59 -7.41
N PHE A 221 11.73 8.40 -8.46
CA PHE A 221 12.85 9.26 -8.81
C PHE A 221 13.03 10.40 -7.82
N LEU A 222 11.94 11.04 -7.39
CA LEU A 222 11.99 12.11 -6.39
C LEU A 222 12.60 11.66 -5.07
N MET A 223 12.29 10.44 -4.61
CA MET A 223 12.88 9.86 -3.39
C MET A 223 14.39 9.60 -3.53
N ILE A 224 14.87 9.31 -4.74
CA ILE A 224 16.32 9.17 -5.00
C ILE A 224 16.97 10.55 -4.96
N LEU A 225 16.35 11.55 -5.60
CA LEU A 225 16.84 12.93 -5.57
C LEU A 225 16.91 13.51 -4.16
N GLU A 226 15.92 13.26 -3.31
CA GLU A 226 15.93 13.71 -1.92
C GLU A 226 17.12 13.16 -1.13
N ARG A 227 17.65 11.98 -1.48
CA ARG A 227 18.85 11.41 -0.84
C ARG A 227 20.16 12.02 -1.32
N ILE A 228 20.16 12.63 -2.50
CA ILE A 228 21.37 13.19 -3.14
C ILE A 228 21.47 14.70 -2.89
N LEU A 229 20.33 15.40 -2.84
CA LEU A 229 20.28 16.85 -2.72
C LEU A 229 20.65 17.33 -1.30
N PRO A 230 21.36 18.48 -1.17
CA PRO A 230 21.70 19.05 0.13
C PRO A 230 20.47 19.44 0.95
N GLU A 231 20.52 19.22 2.26
CA GLU A 231 19.41 19.49 3.19
C GLU A 231 18.89 20.94 3.11
N ARG A 232 19.78 21.92 2.97
CA ARG A 232 19.41 23.35 2.86
C ARG A 232 18.58 23.62 1.60
N PHE A 233 18.92 22.98 0.49
CA PHE A 233 18.16 23.11 -0.76
C PHE A 233 16.80 22.45 -0.62
N LEU A 234 16.74 21.25 -0.04
CA LEU A 234 15.48 20.56 0.24
C LEU A 234 14.57 21.36 1.18
N ALA A 235 15.13 22.05 2.18
CA ALA A 235 14.37 22.93 3.05
C ALA A 235 13.75 24.11 2.28
N LEU A 236 14.47 24.70 1.32
CA LEU A 236 13.93 25.75 0.45
C LEU A 236 12.81 25.21 -0.45
N VAL A 237 13.02 24.04 -1.06
CA VAL A 237 11.98 23.36 -1.85
C VAL A 237 10.75 23.12 -0.99
N LYS A 238 10.91 22.50 0.19
CA LYS A 238 9.83 22.20 1.16
C LYS A 238 9.09 23.44 1.65
N ARG A 239 9.77 24.59 1.81
CA ARG A 239 9.12 25.88 2.13
C ARG A 239 8.26 26.42 0.98
N LYS A 240 8.65 26.16 -0.27
CA LYS A 240 7.84 26.51 -1.44
C LYS A 240 6.66 25.55 -1.65
N LEU A 241 6.67 24.38 -1.01
CA LEU A 241 5.52 23.47 -0.97
C LEU A 241 4.48 24.10 -0.04
N ASN A 242 3.61 24.96 -0.57
CA ASN A 242 2.54 25.65 0.14
C ASN A 242 1.40 24.68 0.53
N VAL A 243 1.73 23.65 1.30
CA VAL A 243 0.79 22.62 1.73
C VAL A 243 0.06 23.13 2.97
N LYS A 244 -1.19 23.55 2.80
CA LYS A 244 -2.06 23.93 3.91
C LYS A 244 -2.87 22.71 4.36
N PHE A 245 -2.49 22.13 5.49
CA PHE A 245 -3.34 21.25 6.28
C PHE A 245 -3.58 21.91 7.64
N ASP A 246 -4.66 21.54 8.32
CA ASP A 246 -4.89 21.91 9.71
C ASP A 246 -3.68 21.43 10.52
N ALA A 247 -2.77 22.37 10.77
CA ALA A 247 -1.47 22.07 11.31
C ALA A 247 -1.60 21.67 12.77
N VAL A 248 -0.98 20.55 13.15
CA VAL A 248 -0.80 20.16 14.56
C VAL A 248 0.01 21.21 15.32
N ILE A 249 0.84 21.99 14.62
CA ILE A 249 1.52 23.17 15.15
C ILE A 249 0.77 24.39 14.60
N GLY A 250 -0.10 24.97 15.43
CA GLY A 250 -0.98 26.08 15.06
C GLY A 250 -0.18 27.28 14.55
N TYR A 251 -0.15 27.48 13.24
CA TYR A 251 0.27 28.75 12.65
C TYR A 251 -0.96 29.64 12.53
N LYS A 252 -1.36 30.27 13.64
CA LYS A 252 -2.22 31.46 13.55
C LYS A 252 -1.38 32.53 12.86
N LYS A 253 -1.67 32.76 11.59
CA LYS A 253 -1.19 33.95 10.88
C LYS A 253 -1.76 35.14 11.67
N LYS A 254 -0.91 35.95 12.30
CA LYS A 254 -1.33 37.26 12.78
C LYS A 254 -1.74 38.04 11.53
N GLU A 255 -3.03 38.35 11.43
CA GLU A 255 -3.53 39.43 10.58
C GLU A 255 -2.92 40.76 11.03
#